data_AF-A0A962P2C1-F1
#
_entry.id   AF-A0A962P2C1-F1
#
_cell.length_a   1.000
_cell.length_b   1.000
_cell.length_c   1.000
_cell.angle_alpha   90.00
_cell.angle_beta   90.00
_cell.angle_gamma   90.00
#
_symmetry.space_group_name_H-M   'P 1'
#
loop_
_entity.id
_entity.type
_entity.pdbx_description
1 polymer ?
#
loop_
_entity_poly.entity_id
_entity_poly.type
_entity_poly.pdbx_seq_one_letter_code
_entity_poly.pdbx_strand_id
1 'polypeptide(L)'
;MVKRLFKKLLNKSMLLEEGPALAETSKGWIGVDLDGTLASYDGWYGPAYIGEPIEPMLRRVNEWLAQGVEVRIFTARASVPEYVPYVKQWLEKQGLRSLRVTNEKDFGMICLWDDRCVEVVTNEGVPKISNTESSQQELD
;
A
#
# COMPACT_ATOMS: atom_id res chain seq x y z
N MET A 1 -37.31 -55.46 -35.16
CA MET A 1 -38.45 -54.64 -34.69
C MET A 1 -38.25 -54.43 -33.20
N VAL A 2 -37.93 -53.18 -32.78
CA VAL A 2 -38.38 -52.53 -31.51
C VAL A 2 -37.95 -53.23 -30.19
N LYS A 3 -37.16 -52.71 -29.24
CA LYS A 3 -36.67 -51.39 -28.81
C LYS A 3 -35.43 -51.66 -27.93
N ARG A 4 -34.22 -51.26 -28.34
CA ARG A 4 -33.06 -51.22 -27.44
C ARG A 4 -32.90 -49.77 -27.01
N LEU A 5 -33.25 -49.53 -25.75
CA LEU A 5 -33.29 -48.24 -25.07
C LEU A 5 -31.88 -47.60 -25.12
N PHE A 6 -31.65 -46.77 -26.14
CA PHE A 6 -30.49 -45.90 -26.24
C PHE A 6 -30.56 -44.89 -25.10
N LYS A 7 -29.87 -45.20 -24.01
CA LYS A 7 -29.58 -44.27 -22.91
C LYS A 7 -28.68 -43.17 -23.49
N LYS A 8 -29.34 -42.16 -24.05
CA LYS A 8 -28.75 -40.93 -24.56
C LYS A 8 -28.01 -40.24 -23.41
N LEU A 9 -26.77 -39.87 -23.69
CA LEU A 9 -26.04 -38.75 -23.08
C LEU A 9 -25.54 -38.95 -21.64
N LEU A 10 -24.50 -39.78 -21.50
CA LEU A 10 -23.40 -39.55 -20.57
C LEU A 10 -22.09 -39.80 -21.30
N ASN A 11 -21.70 -38.84 -22.14
CA ASN A 11 -20.30 -38.65 -22.52
C ASN A 11 -19.79 -37.43 -21.75
N LYS A 12 -19.47 -37.68 -20.47
CA LYS A 12 -18.63 -36.81 -19.64
C LYS A 12 -17.18 -37.14 -19.98
N SER A 13 -16.69 -36.67 -21.12
CA SER A 13 -15.27 -36.62 -21.45
C SER A 13 -15.05 -35.75 -22.68
N MET A 14 -14.87 -34.46 -22.44
CA MET A 14 -14.07 -33.63 -23.33
C MET A 14 -13.06 -32.92 -22.44
N LEU A 15 -11.84 -33.44 -22.49
CA LEU A 15 -10.65 -32.89 -21.88
C LEU A 15 -10.38 -31.53 -22.50
N LEU A 16 -10.32 -30.49 -21.67
CA LEU A 16 -9.28 -29.46 -21.74
C LEU A 16 -8.86 -29.21 -20.28
N GLU A 17 -7.81 -29.92 -19.88
CA GLU A 17 -6.96 -29.51 -18.76
C GLU A 17 -6.00 -28.45 -19.28
N GLU A 18 -6.22 -27.19 -18.90
CA GLU A 18 -5.30 -26.04 -18.99
C GLU A 18 -5.82 -25.05 -17.93
N GLY A 19 -5.23 -24.71 -16.78
CA GLY A 19 -4.00 -25.05 -16.06
C GLY A 19 -4.10 -24.40 -14.66
N PRO A 20 -3.12 -24.52 -13.75
CA PRO A 20 -3.09 -23.72 -12.53
C PRO A 20 -2.46 -22.35 -12.82
N ALA A 21 -3.27 -21.31 -13.00
CA ALA A 21 -2.83 -19.92 -12.90
C ALA A 21 -4.10 -19.08 -12.67
N LEU A 22 -4.36 -18.57 -11.47
CA LEU A 22 -3.54 -17.55 -10.83
C LEU A 22 -3.29 -17.96 -9.37
N ALA A 23 -2.06 -18.33 -9.05
CA ALA A 23 -1.53 -17.79 -7.82
C ALA A 23 -1.56 -16.27 -8.05
N GLU A 24 -2.59 -15.60 -7.53
CA GLU A 24 -2.52 -14.16 -7.29
C GLU A 24 -1.25 -14.00 -6.46
N THR A 25 -0.13 -13.71 -7.13
CA THR A 25 1.06 -13.19 -6.46
C THR A 25 0.53 -11.92 -5.85
N SER A 26 0.16 -11.95 -4.57
CA SER A 26 -0.39 -10.80 -3.89
C SER A 26 0.64 -9.70 -4.08
N LYS A 27 0.36 -8.76 -4.99
CA LYS A 27 1.14 -7.55 -5.11
C LYS A 27 1.00 -6.93 -3.75
N GLY A 28 2.06 -7.02 -2.94
CA GLY A 28 2.02 -6.54 -1.56
C GLY A 28 1.62 -5.06 -1.52
N TRP A 29 1.41 -4.55 -0.32
CA TRP A 29 0.98 -3.17 -0.13
C TRP A 29 2.14 -2.26 0.25
N ILE A 30 2.01 -0.99 -0.13
CA ILE A 30 2.90 0.09 0.27
C ILE A 30 2.32 0.75 1.52
N GLY A 31 3.11 0.77 2.60
CA GLY A 31 2.82 1.54 3.80
C GLY A 31 3.28 2.98 3.64
N VAL A 32 2.41 3.92 3.97
CA VAL A 32 2.71 5.35 3.95
C VAL A 32 2.39 5.92 5.32
N ASP A 33 3.39 6.45 6.02
CA ASP A 33 3.17 7.18 7.25
C ASP A 33 2.36 8.48 7.01
N LEU A 34 1.73 8.99 8.06
CA LEU A 34 0.94 10.20 8.02
C LEU A 34 1.76 11.44 8.42
N ASP A 35 2.19 11.53 9.68
CA ASP A 35 2.67 12.78 10.29
C ASP A 35 4.15 13.04 9.98
N GLY A 36 4.42 14.02 9.12
CA GLY A 36 5.76 14.30 8.60
C GLY A 36 6.00 13.67 7.23
N THR A 37 5.12 12.76 6.81
CA THR A 37 5.25 12.00 5.55
C THR A 37 4.19 12.40 4.52
N LEU A 38 2.91 12.12 4.79
CA LEU A 38 1.79 12.46 3.90
C LEU A 38 1.12 13.79 4.29
N ALA A 39 1.19 14.15 5.57
CA ALA A 39 0.70 15.40 6.13
C ALA A 39 1.84 16.12 6.85
N SER A 40 1.86 17.46 6.78
CA SER A 40 2.80 18.28 7.54
C SER A 40 2.65 18.05 9.05
N TYR A 41 3.77 18.05 9.75
CA TYR A 41 3.82 17.86 11.20
C TYR A 41 4.83 18.81 11.83
N ASP A 42 4.32 19.72 12.66
CA ASP A 42 5.09 20.71 13.41
C ASP A 42 4.88 20.57 14.94
N GLY A 43 4.07 19.61 15.37
CA GLY A 43 3.79 19.35 16.77
C GLY A 43 2.49 18.57 17.00
N TRP A 44 2.31 18.09 18.23
CA TRP A 44 1.09 17.39 18.64
C TRP A 44 0.08 18.35 19.26
N TYR A 45 -1.04 18.56 18.59
CA TYR A 45 -2.17 19.41 19.06
C TYR A 45 -3.43 18.60 19.39
N GLY A 46 -3.33 17.27 19.39
CA GLY A 46 -4.45 16.35 19.61
C GLY A 46 -4.84 15.55 18.36
N PRO A 47 -5.69 14.53 18.52
CA PRO A 47 -5.93 13.53 17.49
C PRO A 47 -6.68 14.07 16.26
N ALA A 48 -7.47 15.12 16.44
CA ALA A 48 -8.22 15.78 15.37
C ALA A 48 -7.37 16.72 14.50
N TYR A 49 -6.20 17.13 14.99
CA TYR A 49 -5.30 18.01 14.25
C TYR A 49 -4.34 17.16 13.42
N ILE A 50 -4.44 17.30 12.10
CA ILE A 50 -3.56 16.71 11.08
C ILE A 50 -3.26 17.85 10.11
N GLY A 51 -1.98 18.08 9.80
CA GLY A 51 -1.55 19.21 8.98
C GLY A 51 -2.00 19.14 7.52
N GLU A 52 -1.62 20.16 6.75
CA GLU A 52 -1.85 20.24 5.31
C GLU A 52 -1.12 19.10 4.58
N PRO A 53 -1.65 18.60 3.45
CA PRO A 53 -1.01 17.54 2.68
C PRO A 53 0.37 17.95 2.18
N ILE A 54 1.32 17.01 2.26
CA ILE A 54 2.63 17.16 1.62
C ILE A 54 2.45 16.77 0.15
N GLU A 55 2.25 17.77 -0.70
CA GLU A 55 1.88 17.62 -2.11
C GLU A 55 2.74 16.62 -2.92
N PRO A 56 4.08 16.59 -2.80
CA PRO A 56 4.89 15.57 -3.47
C PRO A 56 4.51 14.12 -3.08
N MET A 57 4.20 13.88 -1.80
CA MET A 57 3.83 12.55 -1.32
C MET A 57 2.40 12.20 -1.72
N LEU A 58 1.47 13.16 -1.66
CA LEU A 58 0.09 12.97 -2.10
C LEU A 58 0.01 12.61 -3.58
N ARG A 59 0.79 13.28 -4.45
CA ARG A 59 0.89 12.91 -5.87
C ARG A 59 1.40 11.48 -6.06
N ARG A 60 2.47 11.10 -5.34
CA ARG A 60 3.03 9.75 -5.39
C ARG A 60 2.01 8.68 -4.98
N VAL A 61 1.25 8.92 -3.92
CA VAL A 61 0.15 8.02 -3.49
C VAL A 61 -0.88 7.85 -4.61
N ASN A 62 -1.34 8.95 -5.21
CA ASN A 62 -2.31 8.90 -6.29
C ASN A 62 -1.79 8.15 -7.52
N GLU A 63 -0.50 8.31 -7.87
CA GLU A 63 0.13 7.58 -8.96
C GLU A 63 0.14 6.07 -8.72
N TRP A 64 0.43 5.61 -7.49
CA TRP A 64 0.34 4.20 -7.14
C TRP A 64 -1.09 3.66 -7.23
N LEU A 65 -2.06 4.41 -6.74
CA LEU A 65 -3.47 4.03 -6.82
C LEU A 65 -3.95 3.94 -8.28
N ALA A 66 -3.54 4.88 -9.14
CA ALA A 66 -3.83 4.85 -10.57
C ALA A 66 -3.22 3.62 -11.28
N GLN A 67 -2.12 3.08 -10.75
CA GLN A 67 -1.47 1.85 -11.23
C GLN A 67 -2.08 0.56 -10.64
N GLY A 68 -3.10 0.68 -9.77
CA GLY A 68 -3.71 -0.45 -9.08
C GLY A 68 -2.84 -1.06 -7.99
N VAL A 69 -1.89 -0.30 -7.44
CA VAL A 69 -1.07 -0.70 -6.29
C VAL A 69 -1.88 -0.49 -5.01
N GLU A 70 -1.88 -1.48 -4.12
CA GLU A 70 -2.49 -1.33 -2.80
C GLU A 70 -1.64 -0.40 -1.92
N VAL A 71 -2.25 0.67 -1.41
CA VAL A 71 -1.62 1.60 -0.46
C VAL A 71 -2.40 1.56 0.84
N ARG A 72 -1.69 1.55 1.96
CA ARG A 72 -2.27 1.68 3.30
C ARG A 72 -1.59 2.82 4.04
N ILE A 73 -2.38 3.57 4.81
CA ILE A 73 -1.82 4.51 5.78
C ILE A 73 -1.30 3.71 6.97
N PHE A 74 0.01 3.76 7.19
CA PHE A 74 0.72 3.05 8.23
C PHE A 74 1.21 4.05 9.28
N THR A 75 0.40 4.29 10.33
CA THR A 75 0.63 5.42 11.24
C THR A 75 0.49 5.04 12.71
N ALA A 76 1.32 5.64 13.57
CA ALA A 76 1.21 5.52 15.01
C ALA A 76 -0.16 5.99 15.54
N ARG A 77 -0.85 6.93 14.86
CA ARG A 77 -2.21 7.34 15.27
C ARG A 77 -3.18 6.16 15.34
N ALA A 78 -2.97 5.11 14.54
CA ALA A 78 -3.83 3.93 14.55
C ALA A 78 -3.60 3.00 15.75
N SER A 79 -2.57 3.24 16.57
CA SER A 79 -2.37 2.48 17.82
C SER A 79 -3.43 2.81 18.88
N VAL A 80 -4.17 3.91 18.69
CA VAL A 80 -5.33 4.29 19.51
C VAL A 80 -6.56 4.24 18.59
N PRO A 81 -7.44 3.24 18.74
CA PRO A 81 -8.60 3.07 17.84
C PRO A 81 -9.48 4.31 17.71
N GLU A 82 -9.60 5.11 18.77
CA GLU A 82 -10.36 6.36 18.84
C GLU A 82 -9.79 7.46 17.93
N TYR A 83 -8.53 7.34 17.49
CA TYR A 83 -7.88 8.35 16.64
C TYR A 83 -8.06 8.04 15.14
N VAL A 84 -8.33 6.78 14.78
CA VAL A 84 -8.53 6.32 13.40
C VAL A 84 -9.63 7.10 12.66
N PRO A 85 -10.78 7.46 13.27
CA PRO A 85 -11.79 8.27 12.60
C PRO A 85 -11.28 9.62 12.09
N TYR A 86 -10.39 10.30 12.84
CA TYR A 86 -9.83 11.60 12.40
C TYR A 86 -8.91 11.43 11.20
N VAL A 87 -8.11 10.37 11.17
CA VAL A 87 -7.28 10.02 10.00
C VAL A 87 -8.15 9.75 8.78
N LYS A 88 -9.22 8.95 8.93
CA LYS A 88 -10.17 8.67 7.84
C LYS A 88 -10.85 9.92 7.32
N GLN A 89 -11.28 10.82 8.21
CA GLN A 89 -11.88 12.08 7.81
C GLN A 89 -10.89 12.97 7.04
N TRP A 90 -9.62 13.02 7.47
CA TRP A 90 -8.60 13.76 6.74
C TRP A 90 -8.35 13.14 5.36
N LEU A 91 -8.23 11.81 5.25
CA LEU A 91 -8.07 11.12 3.97
C LEU A 91 -9.23 11.37 3.02
N GLU A 92 -10.46 11.40 3.52
CA GLU A 92 -11.63 11.72 2.70
C GLU A 92 -11.53 13.12 2.08
N LYS A 93 -11.07 14.12 2.84
CA LYS A 93 -10.83 15.49 2.33
C LYS A 93 -9.78 15.53 1.22
N GLN A 94 -8.79 14.62 1.25
CA GLN A 94 -7.76 14.49 0.23
C GLN A 94 -8.15 13.57 -0.95
N GLY A 95 -9.39 13.06 -0.99
CA GLY A 95 -9.85 12.14 -2.03
C GLY A 95 -9.38 10.69 -1.86
N LEU A 96 -8.81 10.34 -0.70
CA LEU A 96 -8.19 9.04 -0.40
C LEU A 96 -9.07 8.14 0.50
N ARG A 97 -10.40 8.30 0.44
CA ARG A 97 -11.35 7.64 1.36
C ARG A 97 -11.27 6.11 1.42
N SER A 98 -10.73 5.47 0.37
CA SER A 98 -10.66 4.01 0.24
C SER A 98 -9.44 3.39 0.94
N LEU A 99 -8.46 4.20 1.35
CA LEU A 99 -7.24 3.67 1.95
C LEU A 99 -7.51 3.04 3.32
N ARG A 100 -6.96 1.85 3.55
CA ARG A 100 -6.93 1.23 4.88
C ARG A 100 -5.96 2.02 5.77
N VAL A 101 -6.32 2.18 7.05
CA VAL A 101 -5.48 2.76 8.10
C VAL A 101 -5.09 1.63 9.06
N THR A 102 -3.81 1.49 9.38
CA THR A 102 -3.28 0.44 10.27
C THR A 102 -1.98 0.89 10.95
N ASN A 103 -1.66 0.32 12.10
CA ASN A 103 -0.33 0.37 12.74
C ASN A 103 0.31 -1.02 12.83
N GLU A 104 -0.34 -2.04 12.25
CA GLU A 104 0.13 -3.43 12.25
C GLU A 104 0.86 -3.76 10.95
N LYS A 105 2.11 -4.20 11.08
CA LYS A 105 2.90 -4.72 9.96
C LYS A 105 2.53 -6.18 9.74
N ASP A 106 2.28 -6.54 8.48
CA ASP A 106 2.06 -7.92 8.04
C ASP A 106 3.06 -8.32 6.94
N PHE A 107 3.06 -9.60 6.55
CA PHE A 107 3.95 -10.13 5.51
C PHE A 107 3.70 -9.55 4.11
N GLY A 108 2.57 -8.87 3.90
CA GLY A 108 2.22 -8.23 2.65
C GLY A 108 2.83 -6.84 2.48
N MET A 109 3.43 -6.24 3.52
CA MET A 109 4.07 -4.92 3.38
C MET A 109 5.40 -5.05 2.63
N ILE A 110 5.46 -4.51 1.41
CA ILE A 110 6.64 -4.62 0.54
C ILE A 110 7.49 -3.34 0.50
N CYS A 111 6.93 -2.22 0.93
CA CYS A 111 7.61 -0.93 0.97
C CYS A 111 7.00 -0.08 2.08
N LEU A 112 7.82 0.75 2.74
CA LEU A 112 7.41 1.73 3.73
C LEU A 112 7.98 3.08 3.36
N TRP A 113 7.13 4.09 3.30
CA TRP A 113 7.49 5.51 3.19
C TRP A 113 7.17 6.18 4.52
N ASP A 114 8.20 6.73 5.16
CA ASP A 114 8.15 7.29 6.51
C ASP A 114 9.33 8.25 6.69
N ASP A 115 9.08 9.45 7.22
CA ASP A 115 10.07 10.51 7.41
C ASP A 115 11.18 10.16 8.41
N ARG A 116 10.99 9.09 9.19
CA ARG A 116 11.94 8.61 10.20
C ARG A 116 12.60 7.29 9.85
N CYS A 117 12.22 6.66 8.73
CA CYS A 117 12.79 5.37 8.39
C CYS A 117 14.23 5.48 7.88
N VAL A 118 15.06 4.53 8.30
CA VAL A 118 16.40 4.31 7.75
C VAL A 118 16.44 2.88 7.25
N GLU A 119 16.66 2.70 5.95
CA GLU A 119 16.82 1.37 5.38
C GLU A 119 18.15 0.77 5.85
N VAL A 120 18.14 -0.50 6.23
CA VAL A 120 19.34 -1.25 6.60
C VAL A 120 19.65 -2.31 5.55
N VAL A 121 20.92 -2.66 5.39
CA VAL A 121 21.35 -3.81 4.61
C VAL A 121 20.81 -5.07 5.26
N THR A 122 20.20 -5.93 4.44
CA THR A 122 19.55 -7.17 4.88
C THR A 122 20.52 -8.03 5.68
N ASN A 123 20.11 -8.39 6.89
CA ASN A 123 20.87 -9.22 7.85
C ASN A 123 22.18 -8.61 8.39
N GLU A 124 22.46 -7.35 8.13
CA GLU A 124 23.72 -6.72 8.58
C GLU A 124 23.50 -5.61 9.62
N GLY A 125 22.31 -5.01 9.68
CA GLY A 125 22.01 -3.91 10.61
C GLY A 125 22.74 -2.60 10.28
N VAL A 126 23.47 -2.55 9.16
CA VAL A 126 24.18 -1.38 8.66
C VAL A 126 23.20 -0.51 7.88
N PRO A 127 23.11 0.81 8.14
CA PRO A 127 22.25 1.70 7.36
C PRO A 127 22.75 1.79 5.91
N LYS A 128 21.82 1.79 4.94
CA LYS A 128 22.15 2.13 3.56
C LYS A 128 22.43 3.62 3.50
N ILE A 129 23.68 3.99 3.21
CA ILE A 129 24.08 5.38 3.02
C ILE A 129 23.61 5.81 1.64
N SER A 130 22.68 6.76 1.58
CA SER A 130 22.37 7.46 0.35
C SER A 130 23.44 8.54 0.11
N ASN A 131 24.35 8.31 -0.84
CA ASN A 131 25.27 9.35 -1.29
C ASN A 131 24.44 10.55 -1.77
N THR A 132 24.47 11.64 -1.02
CA THR A 132 23.78 12.89 -1.36
C THR A 132 24.84 13.98 -1.50
N GLU A 133 25.68 13.85 -2.53
CA GLU A 133 26.56 14.90 -3.06
C GLU A 133 26.48 14.76 -4.60
N SER A 134 26.31 15.77 -5.45
CA SER A 134 26.41 17.23 -5.32
C SER A 134 25.81 17.86 -6.60
N SER A 135 24.95 18.87 -6.44
CA SER A 135 24.57 19.78 -7.53
C SER A 135 24.77 21.23 -7.08
N GLN A 136 26.02 21.58 -6.79
CA GLN A 136 26.47 22.96 -6.96
C GLN A 136 27.31 22.93 -8.25
N GLN A 137 26.65 23.12 -9.38
CA GLN A 137 27.34 23.46 -10.62
C GLN A 137 27.82 24.89 -10.53
N GLU A 138 29.07 25.04 -10.94
CA GLU A 138 29.89 26.24 -11.05
C GLU A 138 29.14 27.39 -11.73
N LEU A 139 29.23 28.59 -11.14
CA LEU A 139 29.07 29.85 -11.86
C LEU A 139 30.47 30.46 -11.95
N ASP A 140 31.04 30.34 -13.15
CA ASP A 140 32.06 31.28 -13.65
C ASP A 140 31.48 32.70 -13.77
#